data_AF-A0A3D2HX50-F1
#
_entry.id   AF-A0A3D2HX50-F1
#
_cell.length_a   1.000
_cell.length_b   1.000
_cell.length_c   1.000
_cell.angle_alpha   90.00
_cell.angle_beta   90.00
_cell.angle_gamma   90.00
#
_symmetry.space_group_name_H-M   'P 1'
#
loop_
_entity.id
_entity.type
_entity.pdbx_description
1 polymer ?
#
loop_
_entity_poly.entity_id
_entity_poly.type
_entity_poly.pdbx_seq_one_letter_code
_entity_poly.pdbx_strand_id
1 'polypeptide(L)'
;MKKRFVCALLALVLLVSLVPVTSMAADQKISEAAITVLKQLTTFKKECYYVGGSEYRIGYGTVCEQKHHFDSNGVPKASENKHTITEKKADAALRTYLAELDKKVNSFASSNKLSLTQNQHDALVVFSHGYGTSWMSGTGALKSAIVSKAGVNELLNVMRSLNDKQYNRHQVEVNMYCNGKYSNTIPVNFATVTYDANGGKLAQNGSDTYTMSFDASTSADHISATNGSNKLLGWYTDPTGGEWMPKLNSDCAGKTLYAHWQVADNTGEDAKYTLKVSQLASTTVYIAAEVKPTELKDSNGKTVKVSGEVEITKDCLDANGTRWGYVESVGGWVKIATPKAGTVAGNVIATA
;
A
#
# COMPACT_ATOMS: atom_id res chain seq x y z
N MET A 1 -48.68 -23.98 -45.95
CA MET A 1 -47.21 -23.78 -45.92
C MET A 1 -46.74 -22.49 -45.22
N LYS A 2 -47.56 -21.43 -45.06
CA LYS A 2 -47.12 -20.16 -44.41
C LYS A 2 -46.81 -20.22 -42.90
N LYS A 3 -47.40 -21.13 -42.13
CA LYS A 3 -47.16 -21.23 -40.66
C LYS A 3 -45.83 -21.90 -40.27
N ARG A 4 -45.24 -22.72 -41.16
CA ARG A 4 -43.96 -23.41 -40.91
C ARG A 4 -42.73 -22.52 -41.12
N PHE A 5 -42.83 -21.53 -42.03
CA PHE A 5 -41.76 -20.55 -42.25
C PHE A 5 -41.67 -19.50 -41.13
N VAL A 6 -42.80 -19.15 -40.51
CA VAL A 6 -42.82 -18.17 -39.40
C VAL A 6 -42.17 -18.74 -38.14
N CYS A 7 -42.40 -20.01 -37.80
CA CYS A 7 -41.71 -20.66 -36.67
C CYS A 7 -40.20 -20.82 -36.91
N ALA A 8 -39.77 -21.11 -38.14
CA ALA A 8 -38.35 -21.22 -38.47
C ALA A 8 -37.62 -19.86 -38.38
N LEU A 9 -38.29 -18.76 -38.79
CA LEU A 9 -37.76 -17.40 -38.65
C LEU A 9 -37.73 -16.92 -37.19
N LEU A 10 -38.75 -17.26 -36.38
CA LEU A 10 -38.75 -16.93 -34.95
C LEU A 10 -37.65 -17.67 -34.17
N ALA A 11 -37.42 -18.95 -34.51
CA ALA A 11 -36.35 -19.75 -33.91
C ALA A 11 -34.95 -19.21 -34.29
N LEU A 12 -34.78 -18.69 -35.51
CA LEU A 12 -33.52 -18.08 -35.95
C LEU A 12 -33.26 -16.72 -35.25
N VAL A 13 -34.30 -15.91 -35.03
CA VAL A 13 -34.17 -14.63 -34.30
C VAL A 13 -33.89 -14.85 -32.81
N LEU A 14 -34.47 -15.90 -32.20
CA LEU A 14 -34.16 -16.29 -30.81
C LEU A 14 -32.73 -16.83 -30.64
N LEU A 15 -32.19 -17.54 -31.65
CA LEU A 15 -30.81 -18.02 -31.63
C LEU A 15 -29.78 -16.89 -31.77
N VAL A 16 -30.10 -15.80 -32.48
CA VAL A 16 -29.23 -14.60 -32.56
C VAL A 16 -29.25 -13.80 -31.24
N SER A 17 -30.33 -13.85 -30.45
CA SER A 17 -30.38 -13.23 -29.11
C SER A 17 -29.66 -14.00 -28.00
N LEU A 18 -29.21 -15.24 -28.28
CA LEU A 18 -28.50 -16.10 -27.33
C LEU A 18 -26.98 -16.11 -27.53
N VAL A 19 -26.45 -15.31 -28.47
CA VAL A 19 -25.01 -15.06 -28.52
C VAL A 19 -24.72 -14.06 -27.40
N PRO A 20 -23.97 -14.41 -26.33
CA PRO A 20 -23.46 -13.41 -25.43
C PRO A 20 -22.63 -12.45 -26.29
N VAL A 21 -23.13 -11.22 -26.47
CA VAL A 21 -22.29 -10.12 -26.92
C VAL A 21 -21.29 -9.94 -25.80
N THR A 22 -20.15 -10.62 -25.92
CA THR A 22 -18.97 -10.27 -25.16
C THR A 22 -18.62 -8.89 -25.67
N SER A 23 -19.15 -7.86 -25.00
CA SER A 23 -18.66 -6.50 -25.16
C SER A 23 -17.21 -6.55 -24.71
N MET A 24 -16.28 -6.74 -25.65
CA MET A 24 -14.89 -6.50 -25.38
C MET A 24 -14.80 -5.02 -25.01
N ALA A 25 -14.40 -4.73 -23.77
CA ALA A 25 -14.11 -3.36 -23.39
C ALA A 25 -13.09 -2.81 -24.40
N ALA A 26 -13.34 -1.62 -24.94
CA ALA A 26 -12.40 -0.99 -25.86
C ALA A 26 -11.05 -0.80 -25.13
N ASP A 27 -9.96 -1.13 -25.82
CA ASP A 27 -8.60 -0.94 -25.30
C ASP A 27 -8.42 0.50 -24.81
N GLN A 28 -7.91 0.64 -23.58
CA GLN A 28 -7.62 1.93 -22.99
C GLN A 28 -6.38 2.55 -23.65
N LYS A 29 -6.37 3.88 -23.72
CA LYS A 29 -5.22 4.66 -24.18
C LYS A 29 -4.80 5.59 -23.07
N ILE A 30 -3.51 5.87 -22.96
CA ILE A 30 -3.03 6.85 -22.00
C ILE A 30 -3.69 8.22 -22.21
N SER A 31 -4.10 8.88 -21.14
CA SER A 31 -4.71 10.22 -21.20
C SER A 31 -3.70 11.36 -21.36
N GLU A 32 -4.14 12.51 -21.88
CA GLU A 32 -3.31 13.73 -21.95
C GLU A 32 -2.86 14.23 -20.57
N ALA A 33 -3.67 14.00 -19.53
CA ALA A 33 -3.31 14.35 -18.16
C ALA A 33 -2.11 13.52 -17.68
N ALA A 34 -2.11 12.21 -17.95
CA ALA A 34 -0.99 11.33 -17.64
C ALA A 34 0.27 11.68 -18.44
N ILE A 35 0.13 11.99 -19.74
CA ILE A 35 1.25 12.44 -20.60
C ILE A 35 1.87 13.72 -20.02
N THR A 36 1.04 14.66 -19.55
CA THR A 36 1.52 15.90 -18.93
C THR A 36 2.36 15.62 -17.68
N VAL A 37 1.87 14.77 -16.78
CA VAL A 37 2.62 14.36 -15.58
C VAL A 37 3.91 13.63 -15.96
N LEU A 38 3.88 12.71 -16.93
CA LEU A 38 5.06 11.99 -17.39
C LEU A 38 6.15 12.94 -17.89
N LYS A 39 5.80 13.93 -18.71
CA LYS A 39 6.76 14.93 -19.22
C LYS A 39 7.40 15.74 -18.10
N GLN A 40 6.63 16.08 -17.07
CA GLN A 40 7.16 16.74 -15.87
C GLN A 40 8.12 15.83 -15.09
N LEU A 41 7.84 14.54 -15.02
CA LEU A 41 8.70 13.55 -14.35
C LEU A 41 9.99 13.26 -15.11
N THR A 42 9.97 13.25 -16.45
CA THR A 42 11.14 12.88 -17.26
C THR A 42 12.01 14.06 -17.68
N THR A 43 11.42 15.26 -17.82
CA THR A 43 12.05 16.49 -18.33
C THR A 43 12.57 16.36 -19.77
N PHE A 44 12.31 17.36 -20.60
CA PHE A 44 12.80 17.37 -21.98
C PHE A 44 14.33 17.50 -22.06
N LYS A 45 14.98 16.58 -22.78
CA LYS A 45 16.42 16.62 -23.11
C LYS A 45 16.60 16.76 -24.61
N LYS A 46 17.12 17.92 -25.04
CA LYS A 46 17.36 18.24 -26.46
C LYS A 46 18.37 17.31 -27.12
N GLU A 47 19.41 16.91 -26.39
CA GLU A 47 20.54 16.14 -26.91
C GLU A 47 20.45 14.67 -26.49
N CYS A 48 20.97 13.77 -27.32
CA CYS A 48 21.07 12.36 -26.94
C CYS A 48 22.01 12.19 -25.74
N TYR A 49 21.62 11.35 -24.80
CA TYR A 49 22.39 11.05 -23.60
C TYR A 49 22.51 9.55 -23.39
N TYR A 50 23.69 9.12 -22.96
CA TYR A 50 24.01 7.72 -22.73
C TYR A 50 23.38 7.24 -21.43
N VAL A 51 22.76 6.05 -21.44
CA VAL A 51 22.12 5.44 -20.25
C VAL A 51 22.68 4.08 -19.88
N GLY A 52 23.61 3.52 -20.66
CA GLY A 52 24.28 2.24 -20.37
C GLY A 52 24.26 1.28 -21.55
N GLY A 53 25.19 0.31 -21.54
CA GLY A 53 25.36 -0.65 -22.64
C GLY A 53 25.63 0.07 -23.98
N SER A 54 24.76 -0.15 -24.96
CA SER A 54 24.78 0.56 -26.25
C SER A 54 23.63 1.57 -26.40
N GLU A 55 22.88 1.85 -25.33
CA GLU A 55 21.64 2.61 -25.40
C GLU A 55 21.86 4.11 -25.12
N TYR A 56 21.28 4.91 -26.01
CA TYR A 56 21.11 6.34 -25.84
C TYR A 56 19.63 6.69 -25.80
N ARG A 57 19.29 7.72 -25.04
CA ARG A 57 17.95 8.27 -24.93
C ARG A 57 17.96 9.73 -25.39
N ILE A 58 16.80 10.26 -25.76
CA ILE A 58 16.61 11.66 -26.16
C ILE A 58 15.18 12.12 -25.85
N GLY A 59 14.96 13.43 -25.82
CA GLY A 59 13.64 14.01 -25.65
C GLY A 59 13.08 13.72 -24.27
N TYR A 60 11.95 13.01 -24.23
CA TYR A 60 11.27 12.64 -22.99
C TYR A 60 11.65 11.23 -22.47
N GLY A 61 12.79 10.69 -22.93
CA GLY A 61 13.29 9.37 -22.52
C GLY A 61 13.09 8.25 -23.56
N THR A 62 12.74 8.61 -24.80
CA THR A 62 12.68 7.68 -25.93
C THR A 62 14.08 7.31 -26.42
N VAL A 63 14.21 6.15 -27.08
CA VAL A 63 15.49 5.71 -27.68
C VAL A 63 15.97 6.73 -28.70
N CYS A 64 17.25 7.07 -28.65
CA CYS A 64 17.92 7.82 -29.71
C CYS A 64 18.36 6.84 -30.80
N GLU A 65 17.65 6.84 -31.92
CA GLU A 65 17.91 5.91 -33.04
C GLU A 65 19.12 6.31 -33.91
N GLN A 66 19.80 7.40 -33.56
CA GLN A 66 20.97 7.84 -34.30
C GLN A 66 22.15 6.90 -34.06
N LYS A 67 23.04 6.79 -35.05
CA LYS A 67 24.26 6.00 -34.88
C LYS A 67 25.16 6.65 -33.83
N HIS A 68 25.59 5.84 -32.88
CA HIS A 68 26.51 6.25 -31.81
C HIS A 68 27.86 5.55 -31.91
N HIS A 69 28.91 6.31 -31.62
CA HIS A 69 30.29 5.89 -31.69
C HIS A 69 30.83 5.61 -30.29
N PHE A 70 31.57 4.50 -30.18
CA PHE A 70 32.24 4.05 -28.96
C PHE A 70 33.73 3.88 -29.26
N ASP A 71 34.58 4.03 -28.25
CA ASP A 71 35.99 3.68 -28.36
C ASP A 71 36.20 2.16 -28.25
N SER A 72 37.47 1.73 -28.33
CA SER A 72 37.85 0.32 -28.23
C SER A 72 37.50 -0.34 -26.89
N ASN A 73 37.23 0.46 -25.86
CA ASN A 73 36.88 0.00 -24.51
C ASN A 73 35.36 0.05 -24.27
N GLY A 74 34.57 0.36 -25.30
CA GLY A 74 33.12 0.51 -25.20
C GLY A 74 32.68 1.82 -24.51
N VAL A 75 33.57 2.79 -24.36
CA VAL A 75 33.25 4.10 -23.78
C VAL A 75 32.65 5.00 -24.87
N PRO A 76 31.52 5.67 -24.61
CA PRO A 76 30.90 6.51 -25.60
C PRO A 76 31.72 7.76 -25.95
N LYS A 77 31.92 8.00 -27.25
CA LYS A 77 32.66 9.15 -27.76
C LYS A 77 31.78 10.41 -27.82
N ALA A 78 31.74 11.17 -26.72
CA ALA A 78 30.83 12.30 -26.56
C ALA A 78 30.91 13.35 -27.68
N SER A 79 32.09 13.63 -28.25
CA SER A 79 32.26 14.59 -29.34
C SER A 79 31.63 14.14 -30.66
N GLU A 80 31.49 12.83 -30.87
CA GLU A 80 30.95 12.21 -32.10
C GLU A 80 29.44 11.92 -32.00
N ASN A 81 28.85 12.02 -30.80
CA ASN A 81 27.47 11.60 -30.50
C ASN A 81 26.49 12.75 -30.26
N LYS A 82 26.76 13.93 -30.83
CA LYS A 82 25.94 15.15 -30.65
C LYS A 82 24.74 15.17 -31.60
N HIS A 83 23.70 14.41 -31.24
CA HIS A 83 22.43 14.41 -31.97
C HIS A 83 21.36 15.16 -31.18
N THR A 84 20.52 15.93 -31.88
CA THR A 84 19.48 16.75 -31.24
C THR A 84 18.09 16.52 -31.81
N ILE A 85 17.08 16.82 -31.00
CA ILE A 85 15.67 16.73 -31.38
C ILE A 85 14.93 18.02 -31.01
N THR A 86 13.89 18.37 -31.76
CA THR A 86 12.95 19.41 -31.34
C THR A 86 11.94 18.84 -30.37
N GLU A 87 11.42 19.66 -29.46
CA GLU A 87 10.44 19.20 -28.47
C GLU A 87 9.17 18.61 -29.12
N LYS A 88 8.71 19.19 -30.24
CA LYS A 88 7.59 18.66 -31.03
C LYS A 88 7.87 17.26 -31.58
N LYS A 89 9.09 16.99 -32.07
CA LYS A 89 9.48 15.66 -32.55
C LYS A 89 9.63 14.67 -31.39
N ALA A 90 10.13 15.13 -30.23
CA ALA A 90 10.20 14.32 -29.03
C ALA A 90 8.83 13.94 -28.48
N ASP A 91 7.85 14.87 -28.51
CA ASP A 91 6.46 14.57 -28.14
C ASP A 91 5.84 13.52 -29.06
N ALA A 92 6.02 13.66 -30.38
CA ALA A 92 5.52 12.67 -31.34
C ALA A 92 6.13 11.28 -31.09
N ALA A 93 7.46 11.20 -30.90
CA ALA A 93 8.15 9.95 -30.60
C ALA A 93 7.69 9.34 -29.26
N LEU A 94 7.50 10.17 -28.23
CA LEU A 94 6.96 9.74 -26.94
C LEU A 94 5.58 9.10 -27.12
N ARG A 95 4.66 9.76 -27.83
CA ARG A 95 3.31 9.25 -28.06
C ARG A 95 3.28 7.92 -28.81
N THR A 96 4.15 7.76 -29.81
CA THR A 96 4.32 6.47 -30.48
C THR A 96 4.77 5.38 -29.52
N TYR A 97 5.75 5.68 -28.66
CA TYR A 97 6.22 4.72 -27.65
C TYR A 97 5.14 4.37 -26.63
N LEU A 98 4.39 5.37 -26.14
CA LEU A 98 3.30 5.17 -25.18
C LEU A 98 2.17 4.32 -25.77
N ALA A 99 1.85 4.46 -27.07
CA ALA A 99 0.86 3.61 -27.72
C ALA A 99 1.26 2.12 -27.75
N GLU A 100 2.57 1.80 -27.79
CA GLU A 100 3.04 0.42 -27.64
C GLU A 100 2.96 -0.06 -26.19
N LEU A 101 3.13 0.83 -25.22
CA LEU A 101 2.92 0.51 -23.81
C LEU A 101 1.44 0.29 -23.48
N ASP A 102 0.53 1.08 -24.05
CA ASP A 102 -0.93 0.90 -23.95
C ASP A 102 -1.32 -0.55 -24.33
N LYS A 103 -0.85 -1.03 -25.49
CA LYS A 103 -1.10 -2.41 -25.94
C LYS A 103 -0.63 -3.45 -24.93
N LYS A 104 0.56 -3.25 -24.34
CA LYS A 104 1.13 -4.16 -23.35
C LYS A 104 0.36 -4.15 -22.04
N VAL A 105 -0.02 -2.97 -21.54
CA VAL A 105 -0.84 -2.83 -20.32
C VAL A 105 -2.23 -3.45 -20.52
N ASN A 106 -2.89 -3.19 -21.65
CA ASN A 106 -4.19 -3.82 -21.98
C ASN A 106 -4.07 -5.35 -22.10
N SER A 107 -2.98 -5.85 -22.70
CA SER A 107 -2.71 -7.30 -22.78
C SER A 107 -2.48 -7.91 -21.41
N PHE A 108 -1.73 -7.23 -20.54
CA PHE A 108 -1.52 -7.63 -19.16
C PHE A 108 -2.84 -7.68 -18.38
N ALA A 109 -3.65 -6.62 -18.47
CA ALA A 109 -4.95 -6.55 -17.81
C ALA A 109 -5.86 -7.71 -18.26
N SER A 110 -5.97 -7.92 -19.58
CA SER A 110 -6.76 -9.00 -20.17
C SER A 110 -6.29 -10.38 -19.70
N SER A 111 -4.98 -10.64 -19.72
CA SER A 111 -4.39 -11.92 -19.32
C SER A 111 -4.62 -12.24 -17.85
N ASN A 112 -4.71 -11.21 -17.00
CA ASN A 112 -4.95 -11.35 -15.56
C ASN A 112 -6.41 -11.07 -15.16
N LYS A 113 -7.33 -10.95 -16.13
CA LYS A 113 -8.77 -10.70 -15.90
C LYS A 113 -9.03 -9.44 -15.06
N LEU A 114 -8.22 -8.40 -15.27
CA LEU A 114 -8.35 -7.11 -14.61
C LEU A 114 -9.22 -6.18 -15.46
N SER A 115 -10.11 -5.44 -14.80
CA SER A 115 -10.79 -4.27 -15.37
C SER A 115 -10.19 -3.04 -14.73
N LEU A 116 -9.31 -2.36 -15.46
CA LEU A 116 -8.60 -1.18 -14.98
C LEU A 116 -9.46 0.07 -15.19
N THR A 117 -9.47 0.95 -14.19
CA THR A 117 -9.95 2.32 -14.40
C THR A 117 -8.97 3.10 -15.27
N GLN A 118 -9.40 4.21 -15.88
CA GLN A 118 -8.53 5.03 -16.74
C GLN A 118 -7.23 5.45 -16.01
N ASN A 119 -7.34 5.88 -14.75
CA ASN A 119 -6.19 6.31 -13.97
C ASN A 119 -5.24 5.15 -13.58
N GLN A 120 -5.77 3.93 -13.40
CA GLN A 120 -4.94 2.75 -13.18
C GLN A 120 -4.16 2.39 -14.45
N HIS A 121 -4.82 2.40 -15.61
CA HIS A 121 -4.14 2.18 -16.90
C HIS A 121 -3.06 3.24 -17.15
N ASP A 122 -3.42 4.52 -17.00
CA ASP A 122 -2.49 5.65 -17.14
C ASP A 122 -1.25 5.49 -16.26
N ALA A 123 -1.44 5.21 -14.97
CA ALA A 123 -0.33 5.03 -14.03
C ALA A 123 0.59 3.86 -14.40
N LEU A 124 0.03 2.74 -14.87
CA LEU A 124 0.82 1.58 -15.31
C LEU A 124 1.61 1.86 -16.60
N VAL A 125 1.07 2.66 -17.52
CA VAL A 125 1.80 3.11 -18.71
C VAL A 125 2.93 4.06 -18.32
N VAL A 126 2.67 5.03 -17.45
CA VAL A 126 3.68 5.98 -16.92
C VAL A 126 4.79 5.23 -16.17
N PHE A 127 4.44 4.27 -15.32
CA PHE A 127 5.40 3.40 -14.64
C PHE A 127 6.24 2.61 -15.66
N SER A 128 5.60 1.98 -16.64
CA SER A 128 6.27 1.16 -17.65
C SER A 128 7.21 1.95 -18.56
N HIS A 129 6.98 3.25 -18.74
CA HIS A 129 7.93 4.12 -19.44
C HIS A 129 9.24 4.25 -18.65
N GLY A 130 9.17 4.35 -17.31
CA GLY A 130 10.34 4.55 -16.45
C GLY A 130 11.05 3.25 -16.07
N TYR A 131 10.27 2.20 -15.79
CA TYR A 131 10.76 0.92 -15.26
C TYR A 131 10.90 -0.17 -16.34
N GLY A 132 10.30 0.04 -17.52
CA GLY A 132 10.16 -1.00 -18.54
C GLY A 132 8.96 -1.91 -18.29
N THR A 133 8.86 -3.01 -19.04
CA THR A 133 7.68 -3.90 -19.05
C THR A 133 7.94 -5.29 -18.47
N SER A 134 9.14 -5.55 -17.94
CA SER A 134 9.50 -6.84 -17.36
C SER A 134 8.65 -7.20 -16.14
N TRP A 135 8.19 -6.20 -15.40
CA TRP A 135 7.33 -6.39 -14.23
C TRP A 135 6.00 -7.09 -14.54
N MET A 136 5.52 -7.05 -15.79
CA MET A 136 4.24 -7.64 -16.20
C MET A 136 4.29 -9.17 -16.30
N SER A 137 5.49 -9.77 -16.33
CA SER A 137 5.69 -11.22 -16.43
C SER A 137 6.15 -11.84 -15.12
N GLY A 138 6.15 -13.17 -15.03
CA GLY A 138 6.61 -13.91 -13.84
C GLY A 138 5.69 -13.76 -12.62
N THR A 139 6.29 -13.77 -11.43
CA THR A 139 5.63 -13.76 -10.10
C THR A 139 6.16 -12.64 -9.18
N GLY A 140 6.71 -11.57 -9.76
CA GLY A 140 7.30 -10.47 -8.98
C GLY A 140 6.26 -9.71 -8.13
N ALA A 141 6.72 -9.10 -7.03
CA ALA A 141 5.87 -8.43 -6.04
C ALA A 141 4.93 -7.37 -6.65
N LEU A 142 5.41 -6.57 -7.61
CA LEU A 142 4.58 -5.56 -8.28
C LEU A 142 3.43 -6.18 -9.06
N LYS A 143 3.68 -7.23 -9.85
CA LYS A 143 2.61 -7.93 -10.54
C LYS A 143 1.60 -8.48 -9.55
N SER A 144 2.07 -9.15 -8.50
CA SER A 144 1.21 -9.73 -7.47
C SER A 144 0.31 -8.67 -6.83
N ALA A 145 0.87 -7.52 -6.47
CA ALA A 145 0.13 -6.38 -5.91
C ALA A 145 -0.92 -5.81 -6.88
N ILE A 146 -0.58 -5.65 -8.16
CA ILE A 146 -1.55 -5.16 -9.16
C ILE A 146 -2.68 -6.17 -9.40
N VAL A 147 -2.35 -7.47 -9.48
CA VAL A 147 -3.34 -8.54 -9.70
C VAL A 147 -4.25 -8.73 -8.48
N SER A 148 -3.71 -8.60 -7.27
CA SER A 148 -4.48 -8.66 -6.02
C SER A 148 -5.29 -7.39 -5.73
N LYS A 149 -5.12 -6.34 -6.54
CA LYS A 149 -5.69 -5.00 -6.33
C LYS A 149 -5.28 -4.38 -5.00
N ALA A 150 -3.98 -4.48 -4.72
CA ALA A 150 -3.32 -3.87 -3.58
C ALA A 150 -3.72 -2.39 -3.38
N GLY A 151 -3.90 -2.01 -2.11
CA GLY A 151 -4.16 -0.64 -1.72
C GLY A 151 -2.91 0.24 -1.74
N VAL A 152 -3.08 1.52 -1.40
CA VAL A 152 -2.01 2.53 -1.40
C VAL A 152 -0.79 2.08 -0.58
N ASN A 153 -1.00 1.64 0.66
CA ASN A 153 0.10 1.29 1.56
C ASN A 153 0.93 0.12 1.02
N GLU A 154 0.29 -0.92 0.49
CA GLU A 154 0.99 -2.07 -0.07
C GLU A 154 1.79 -1.67 -1.32
N LEU A 155 1.17 -0.93 -2.25
CA LEU A 155 1.86 -0.45 -3.45
C LEU A 155 3.04 0.48 -3.11
N LEU A 156 2.90 1.39 -2.13
CA LEU A 156 4.00 2.24 -1.69
C LEU A 156 5.21 1.44 -1.18
N ASN A 157 4.99 0.30 -0.54
CA ASN A 157 6.08 -0.54 -0.02
C ASN A 157 6.68 -1.43 -1.11
N VAL A 158 5.87 -1.97 -2.00
CA VAL A 158 6.37 -2.69 -3.19
C VAL A 158 7.21 -1.77 -4.08
N MET A 159 6.78 -0.53 -4.28
CA MET A 159 7.56 0.43 -5.06
C MET A 159 8.88 0.83 -4.38
N ARG A 160 8.93 0.85 -3.04
CA ARG A 160 10.17 1.12 -2.30
C ARG A 160 11.19 -0.01 -2.49
N SER A 161 10.73 -1.27 -2.55
CA SER A 161 11.63 -2.42 -2.65
C SER A 161 12.26 -2.62 -4.02
N LEU A 162 11.80 -1.91 -5.06
CA LEU A 162 12.37 -1.98 -6.42
C LEU A 162 13.84 -1.50 -6.48
N ASN A 163 14.28 -0.68 -5.52
CA ASN A 163 15.65 -0.17 -5.39
C ASN A 163 16.24 0.45 -6.68
N ASP A 164 15.39 1.03 -7.53
CA ASP A 164 15.75 1.64 -8.82
C ASP A 164 16.09 3.13 -8.70
N LYS A 165 16.12 3.64 -7.46
CA LYS A 165 16.33 5.06 -7.10
C LYS A 165 15.25 6.01 -7.64
N GLN A 166 14.09 5.50 -8.05
CA GLN A 166 12.95 6.29 -8.54
C GLN A 166 11.78 6.32 -7.55
N TYR A 167 12.00 6.00 -6.27
CA TYR A 167 10.91 5.92 -5.29
C TYR A 167 10.04 7.19 -5.20
N ASN A 168 10.63 8.37 -5.35
CA ASN A 168 9.89 9.64 -5.41
C ASN A 168 8.91 9.70 -6.59
N ARG A 169 9.32 9.22 -7.77
CA ARG A 169 8.46 9.08 -8.94
C ARG A 169 7.38 8.03 -8.69
N HIS A 170 7.74 6.90 -8.08
CA HIS A 170 6.76 5.84 -7.81
C HIS A 170 5.66 6.28 -6.84
N GLN A 171 5.94 7.18 -5.89
CA GLN A 171 4.91 7.77 -5.04
C GLN A 171 3.88 8.56 -5.86
N VAL A 172 4.32 9.30 -6.89
CA VAL A 172 3.43 9.98 -7.83
C VAL A 172 2.60 8.97 -8.63
N GLU A 173 3.23 7.90 -9.13
CA GLU A 173 2.55 6.85 -9.90
C GLU A 173 1.50 6.11 -9.05
N VAL A 174 1.80 5.81 -7.78
CA VAL A 174 0.83 5.22 -6.84
C VAL A 174 -0.33 6.18 -6.58
N ASN A 175 -0.08 7.48 -6.42
CA ASN A 175 -1.14 8.47 -6.24
C ASN A 175 -2.05 8.58 -7.47
N MET A 176 -1.49 8.48 -8.67
CA MET A 176 -2.26 8.40 -9.91
C MET A 176 -3.09 7.10 -9.97
N TYR A 177 -2.48 5.96 -9.64
CA TYR A 177 -3.11 4.63 -9.69
C TYR A 177 -4.26 4.49 -8.68
N CYS A 178 -4.02 4.80 -7.40
CA CYS A 178 -4.98 4.58 -6.33
C CYS A 178 -5.98 5.73 -6.18
N ASN A 179 -5.53 6.97 -6.32
CA ASN A 179 -6.33 8.16 -5.95
C ASN A 179 -6.79 8.95 -7.18
N GLY A 180 -6.38 8.58 -8.39
CA GLY A 180 -6.73 9.28 -9.63
C GLY A 180 -6.20 10.72 -9.69
N LYS A 181 -5.12 11.01 -8.96
CA LYS A 181 -4.55 12.36 -8.86
C LYS A 181 -3.39 12.53 -9.85
N TYR A 182 -3.60 13.35 -10.87
CA TYR A 182 -2.60 13.70 -11.87
C TYR A 182 -1.78 14.90 -11.41
N SER A 183 -0.68 14.63 -10.70
CA SER A 183 0.25 15.64 -10.20
C SER A 183 1.66 15.05 -10.17
N ASN A 184 2.69 15.84 -10.50
CA ASN A 184 4.10 15.44 -10.33
C ASN A 184 4.62 15.65 -8.89
N THR A 185 3.75 16.06 -7.97
CA THR A 185 4.11 16.32 -6.57
C THR A 185 3.79 15.11 -5.71
N ILE A 186 4.73 14.73 -4.85
CA ILE A 186 4.54 13.66 -3.86
C ILE A 186 3.45 14.13 -2.87
N PRO A 187 2.42 13.31 -2.61
CA PRO A 187 1.40 13.65 -1.62
C PRO A 187 2.02 13.89 -0.23
N VAL A 188 1.64 14.99 0.42
CA VAL A 188 2.15 15.35 1.75
C VAL A 188 1.73 14.37 2.85
N ASN A 189 0.65 13.62 2.61
CA ASN A 189 0.13 12.58 3.48
C ASN A 189 0.84 11.22 3.28
N PHE A 190 1.71 11.07 2.28
CA PHE A 190 2.52 9.86 2.17
C PHE A 190 3.66 9.96 3.18
N ALA A 191 3.57 9.14 4.23
CA ALA A 191 4.46 9.17 5.37
C ALA A 191 5.17 7.82 5.54
N THR A 192 6.11 7.79 6.47
CA THR A 192 6.76 6.54 6.91
C THR A 192 6.54 6.31 8.39
N VAL A 193 6.58 5.05 8.79
CA VAL A 193 6.67 4.63 10.20
C VAL A 193 7.65 3.47 10.27
N THR A 194 8.46 3.45 11.31
CA THR A 194 9.36 2.33 11.58
C THR A 194 8.74 1.45 12.65
N TYR A 195 8.73 0.14 12.42
CA TYR A 195 8.35 -0.85 13.42
C TYR A 195 9.60 -1.50 13.98
N ASP A 196 9.60 -1.70 15.29
CA ASP A 196 10.59 -2.46 16.04
C ASP A 196 9.85 -3.58 16.79
N ALA A 197 10.18 -4.83 16.49
CA ALA A 197 9.54 -6.00 17.07
C ALA A 197 9.88 -6.18 18.57
N ASN A 198 10.80 -5.38 19.12
CA ASN A 198 11.13 -5.33 20.54
C ASN A 198 11.37 -6.72 21.13
N GLY A 199 12.37 -7.43 20.57
CA GLY A 199 12.70 -8.82 20.90
C GLY A 199 11.91 -9.89 20.13
N GLY A 200 10.89 -9.50 19.36
CA GLY A 200 10.16 -10.37 18.44
C GLY A 200 10.70 -10.36 17.00
N LYS A 201 9.87 -10.82 16.05
CA LYS A 201 10.11 -10.81 14.60
C LYS A 201 8.91 -10.26 13.84
N LEU A 202 9.15 -9.41 12.85
CA LEU A 202 8.11 -8.83 11.99
C LEU A 202 7.72 -9.80 10.87
N ALA A 203 6.43 -9.90 10.55
CA ALA A 203 5.95 -10.81 9.51
C ALA A 203 6.44 -10.46 8.09
N GLN A 204 6.80 -9.20 7.85
CA GLN A 204 7.14 -8.66 6.52
C GLN A 204 8.50 -9.17 6.02
N ASN A 205 9.48 -9.25 6.91
CA ASN A 205 10.86 -9.56 6.55
C ASN A 205 11.55 -10.51 7.53
N GLY A 206 10.84 -11.02 8.55
CA GLY A 206 11.40 -11.88 9.58
C GLY A 206 12.53 -11.21 10.39
N SER A 207 12.62 -9.88 10.35
CA SER A 207 13.63 -9.11 11.06
C SER A 207 13.05 -8.42 12.28
N ASP A 208 13.90 -7.73 13.03
CA ASP A 208 13.51 -7.01 14.23
C ASP A 208 12.97 -5.62 13.88
N THR A 209 13.29 -5.07 12.69
CA THR A 209 12.89 -3.71 12.30
C THR A 209 12.41 -3.62 10.86
N TYR A 210 11.36 -2.84 10.60
CA TYR A 210 10.85 -2.60 9.26
C TYR A 210 10.26 -1.20 9.13
N THR A 211 10.74 -0.42 8.16
CA THR A 211 10.16 0.88 7.82
C THR A 211 9.16 0.70 6.69
N MET A 212 7.89 1.04 6.96
CA MET A 212 6.84 1.04 5.94
C MET A 212 6.50 2.46 5.50
N SER A 213 6.10 2.62 4.23
CA SER A 213 5.31 3.78 3.79
C SER A 213 3.83 3.55 3.93
N PHE A 214 3.09 4.61 4.16
CA PHE A 214 1.63 4.58 4.24
C PHE A 214 1.00 5.93 3.91
N ASP A 215 -0.30 5.90 3.62
CA ASP A 215 -1.14 7.08 3.47
C ASP A 215 -1.73 7.50 4.83
N ALA A 216 -1.18 8.57 5.39
CA ALA A 216 -1.58 9.14 6.67
C ALA A 216 -2.95 9.84 6.68
N SER A 217 -3.60 10.00 5.52
CA SER A 217 -4.96 10.56 5.46
C SER A 217 -6.05 9.58 5.87
N THR A 218 -5.69 8.29 5.99
CA THR A 218 -6.61 7.22 6.38
C THR A 218 -6.03 6.44 7.56
N SER A 219 -6.90 5.70 8.26
CA SER A 219 -6.47 4.73 9.27
C SER A 219 -6.38 3.34 8.65
N ALA A 220 -5.31 2.64 8.95
CA ALA A 220 -5.09 1.26 8.57
C ALA A 220 -4.76 0.41 9.81
N ASP A 221 -4.83 -0.90 9.63
CA ASP A 221 -4.31 -1.82 10.62
C ASP A 221 -2.78 -1.83 10.60
N HIS A 222 -2.17 -2.10 11.76
CA HIS A 222 -0.72 -2.27 11.86
C HIS A 222 -0.25 -3.65 11.39
N ILE A 223 1.01 -3.75 11.00
CA ILE A 223 1.63 -5.04 10.68
C ILE A 223 1.62 -5.99 11.90
N SER A 224 1.71 -7.29 11.63
CA SER A 224 1.86 -8.32 12.67
C SER A 224 3.32 -8.59 13.01
N ALA A 225 3.53 -9.07 14.23
CA ALA A 225 4.80 -9.55 14.73
C ALA A 225 4.58 -10.85 15.53
N THR A 226 5.65 -11.63 15.72
CA THR A 226 5.66 -12.83 16.58
C THR A 226 6.81 -12.79 17.57
N ASN A 227 6.62 -13.40 18.75
CA ASN A 227 7.68 -13.55 19.75
C ASN A 227 7.45 -14.83 20.57
N GLY A 228 7.88 -15.97 20.02
CA GLY A 228 7.67 -17.28 20.66
C GLY A 228 6.19 -17.53 20.98
N SER A 229 5.90 -17.84 22.25
CA SER A 229 4.53 -18.03 22.77
C SER A 229 3.86 -16.75 23.29
N ASN A 230 4.56 -15.61 23.28
CA ASN A 230 4.03 -14.35 23.80
C ASN A 230 2.96 -13.77 22.88
N LYS A 231 1.97 -13.09 23.46
CA LYS A 231 0.89 -12.45 22.70
C LYS A 231 1.26 -11.00 22.40
N LEU A 232 1.09 -10.57 21.15
CA LEU A 232 1.26 -9.17 20.77
C LEU A 232 0.13 -8.34 21.40
N LEU A 233 0.48 -7.38 22.26
CA LEU A 233 -0.45 -6.38 22.80
C LEU A 233 -0.73 -5.27 21.80
N GLY A 234 0.25 -4.93 20.97
CA GLY A 234 0.13 -3.94 19.91
C GLY A 234 1.40 -3.12 19.76
N TRP A 235 1.23 -1.90 19.26
CA TRP A 235 2.30 -1.00 18.86
C TRP A 235 2.30 0.25 19.72
N TYR A 236 3.46 0.63 20.22
CA TYR A 236 3.64 1.69 21.21
C TYR A 236 4.73 2.64 20.79
N THR A 237 4.69 3.87 21.30
CA THR A 237 5.70 4.89 20.97
C THR A 237 7.06 4.69 21.66
N ASP A 238 7.13 3.85 22.69
CA ASP A 238 8.35 3.52 23.43
C ASP A 238 8.50 2.01 23.66
N PRO A 239 9.74 1.49 23.81
CA PRO A 239 9.99 0.06 24.03
C PRO A 239 9.50 -0.45 25.39
N THR A 240 9.28 0.45 26.35
CA THR A 240 8.69 0.17 27.66
C THR A 240 7.73 1.30 28.00
N GLY A 241 6.45 0.99 28.21
CA GLY A 241 5.39 1.99 28.33
C GLY A 241 5.11 2.73 27.00
N GLY A 242 4.92 4.05 27.10
CA GLY A 242 4.58 4.90 25.96
C GLY A 242 3.10 4.86 25.57
N GLU A 243 2.74 5.75 24.64
CA GLU A 243 1.40 5.85 24.09
C GLU A 243 1.09 4.67 23.17
N TRP A 244 -0.05 4.01 23.39
CA TRP A 244 -0.55 2.95 22.54
C TRP A 244 -1.12 3.51 21.22
N MET A 245 -0.65 2.94 20.10
CA MET A 245 -1.16 3.22 18.76
C MET A 245 -2.09 2.08 18.31
N PRO A 246 -3.42 2.28 18.33
CA PRO A 246 -4.39 1.23 17.97
C PRO A 246 -4.50 1.01 16.47
N LYS A 247 -4.13 2.01 15.67
CA LYS A 247 -4.22 2.03 14.21
C LYS A 247 -3.05 2.82 13.65
N LEU A 248 -2.63 2.42 12.46
CA LEU A 248 -1.70 3.19 11.65
C LEU A 248 -2.44 4.40 11.06
N ASN A 249 -2.06 5.60 11.47
CA ASN A 249 -2.69 6.86 11.04
C ASN A 249 -1.65 8.00 11.03
N SER A 250 -2.10 9.25 10.85
CA SER A 250 -1.25 10.43 10.86
C SER A 250 -0.38 10.58 12.10
N ASP A 251 -0.85 10.12 13.26
CA ASP A 251 -0.12 10.26 14.52
C ASP A 251 1.08 9.31 14.60
N CYS A 252 1.16 8.34 13.69
CA CYS A 252 2.30 7.43 13.54
C CYS A 252 3.40 7.97 12.61
N ALA A 253 3.14 9.06 11.87
CA ALA A 253 4.05 9.55 10.84
C ALA A 253 5.41 9.97 11.44
N GLY A 254 6.49 9.39 10.89
CA GLY A 254 7.87 9.64 11.29
C GLY A 254 8.28 8.97 12.61
N LYS A 255 7.39 8.24 13.27
CA LYS A 255 7.69 7.58 14.55
C LYS A 255 8.31 6.20 14.35
N THR A 256 9.00 5.74 15.40
CA THR A 256 9.28 4.32 15.61
C THR A 256 8.24 3.78 16.57
N LEU A 257 7.61 2.67 16.21
CA LEU A 257 6.65 1.97 17.03
C LEU A 257 7.23 0.63 17.49
N TYR A 258 7.11 0.34 18.78
CA TYR A 258 7.65 -0.84 19.42
C TYR A 258 6.53 -1.83 19.72
N ALA A 259 6.76 -3.09 19.40
CA ALA A 259 5.84 -4.16 19.79
C ALA A 259 5.89 -4.34 21.30
N HIS A 260 4.73 -4.47 21.93
CA HIS A 260 4.62 -4.88 23.33
C HIS A 260 4.06 -6.29 23.42
N TRP A 261 4.60 -7.08 24.35
CA TRP A 261 4.36 -8.51 24.43
C TRP A 261 3.82 -8.88 25.79
N GLN A 262 2.69 -9.59 25.82
CA GLN A 262 2.23 -10.26 27.01
C GLN A 262 2.86 -11.64 27.11
N VAL A 263 3.65 -11.84 28.17
CA VAL A 263 4.23 -13.13 28.52
C VAL A 263 3.14 -14.05 29.09
N ALA A 264 3.29 -15.36 28.88
CA ALA A 264 2.39 -16.36 29.45
C ALA A 264 2.26 -16.17 30.97
N ASP A 265 1.04 -16.34 31.48
CA ASP A 265 0.69 -16.19 32.91
C ASP A 265 0.88 -14.78 33.52
N ASN A 266 1.31 -13.78 32.73
CA ASN A 266 1.32 -12.39 33.18
C ASN A 266 -0.09 -11.81 33.20
N THR A 267 -0.44 -11.17 34.33
CA THR A 267 -1.74 -10.53 34.58
C THR A 267 -1.78 -9.06 34.18
N GLY A 268 -0.68 -8.52 33.63
CA GLY A 268 -0.60 -7.16 33.09
C GLY A 268 0.84 -6.76 32.77
N GLU A 269 1.09 -6.35 31.54
CA GLU A 269 2.36 -5.70 31.17
C GLU A 269 2.31 -4.23 31.52
N ASP A 270 3.44 -3.65 31.90
CA ASP A 270 3.51 -2.24 32.26
C ASP A 270 3.14 -1.35 31.06
N ALA A 271 2.25 -0.40 31.31
CA ALA A 271 1.72 0.52 30.32
C ALA A 271 1.76 1.95 30.86
N LYS A 272 1.75 2.94 29.97
CA LYS A 272 1.64 4.35 30.37
C LYS A 272 0.96 5.17 29.30
N TYR A 273 -0.37 5.13 29.29
CA TYR A 273 -1.18 5.93 28.37
C TYR A 273 -2.52 6.32 28.97
N THR A 274 -3.15 7.33 28.38
CA THR A 274 -4.45 7.84 28.83
C THR A 274 -5.52 7.50 27.80
N LEU A 275 -6.69 7.06 28.28
CA LEU A 275 -7.87 6.83 27.44
C LEU A 275 -9.02 7.71 27.88
N LYS A 276 -9.79 8.20 26.93
CA LYS A 276 -11.13 8.75 27.19
C LYS A 276 -12.10 7.61 27.44
N VAL A 277 -13.08 7.80 28.31
CA VAL A 277 -14.11 6.79 28.57
C VAL A 277 -14.89 6.36 27.31
N SER A 278 -14.93 7.19 26.25
CA SER A 278 -15.51 6.82 24.94
C SER A 278 -14.71 5.77 24.18
N GLN A 279 -13.46 5.53 24.56
CA GLN A 279 -12.59 4.48 24.02
C GLN A 279 -12.68 3.18 24.84
N LEU A 280 -13.45 3.18 25.94
CA LEU A 280 -13.71 1.99 26.74
C LEU A 280 -14.97 1.27 26.25
N ALA A 281 -14.96 -0.06 26.35
CA ALA A 281 -16.14 -0.86 26.05
C ALA A 281 -17.20 -0.75 27.16
N SER A 282 -16.76 -0.38 28.37
CA SER A 282 -17.60 -0.15 29.54
C SER A 282 -16.88 0.78 30.50
N THR A 283 -17.63 1.62 31.22
CA THR A 283 -17.09 2.44 32.32
C THR A 283 -17.03 1.68 33.66
N THR A 284 -17.54 0.45 33.71
CA THR A 284 -17.47 -0.41 34.90
C THR A 284 -16.04 -0.84 35.18
N VAL A 285 -15.65 -0.79 36.46
CA VAL A 285 -14.37 -1.29 36.96
C VAL A 285 -14.53 -2.72 37.47
N TYR A 286 -13.53 -3.55 37.22
CA TYR A 286 -13.50 -4.97 37.55
C TYR A 286 -12.30 -5.31 38.42
N ILE A 287 -12.43 -6.37 39.23
CA ILE A 287 -11.38 -6.81 40.16
C ILE A 287 -10.20 -7.44 39.40
N ALA A 288 -10.48 -8.15 38.30
CA ALA A 288 -9.49 -8.87 37.50
C ALA A 288 -9.78 -8.77 35.99
N ALA A 289 -8.71 -8.86 35.20
CA ALA A 289 -8.76 -8.95 33.74
C ALA A 289 -8.97 -10.40 33.29
N GLU A 290 -10.23 -10.82 33.20
CA GLU A 290 -10.59 -12.21 32.88
C GLU A 290 -11.87 -12.30 32.05
N VAL A 291 -12.12 -13.49 31.49
CA VAL A 291 -13.28 -13.72 30.59
C VAL A 291 -14.63 -13.50 31.29
N LYS A 292 -14.71 -13.83 32.58
CA LYS A 292 -15.92 -13.67 33.42
C LYS A 292 -15.60 -12.80 34.63
N PRO A 293 -15.41 -11.50 34.42
CA PRO A 293 -14.85 -10.60 35.41
C PRO A 293 -15.89 -10.26 36.48
N THR A 294 -15.43 -10.14 37.73
CA THR A 294 -16.25 -9.64 38.84
C THR A 294 -16.16 -8.13 38.93
N GLU A 295 -17.30 -7.44 39.04
CA GLU A 295 -17.35 -5.99 39.21
C GLU A 295 -16.73 -5.56 40.55
N LEU A 296 -15.93 -4.50 40.53
CA LEU A 296 -15.43 -3.88 41.74
C LEU A 296 -16.57 -3.11 42.43
N LYS A 297 -16.75 -3.35 43.73
CA LYS A 297 -17.75 -2.67 44.56
C LYS A 297 -17.07 -1.72 45.54
N ASP A 298 -17.68 -0.56 45.76
CA ASP A 298 -17.28 0.35 46.83
C ASP A 298 -17.72 -0.16 48.21
N SER A 299 -17.39 0.59 49.27
CA SER A 299 -17.75 0.25 50.66
C SER A 299 -19.27 0.14 50.91
N ASN A 300 -20.09 0.68 49.99
CA ASN A 300 -21.56 0.64 50.07
C ASN A 300 -22.15 -0.45 49.16
N GLY A 301 -21.33 -1.30 48.55
CA GLY A 301 -21.76 -2.36 47.64
C GLY A 301 -22.14 -1.86 46.24
N LYS A 302 -21.85 -0.60 45.89
CA LYS A 302 -22.16 -0.05 44.57
C LYS A 302 -21.01 -0.28 43.59
N THR A 303 -21.33 -0.56 42.33
CA THR A 303 -20.34 -0.74 41.26
C THR A 303 -19.49 0.52 41.06
N VAL A 304 -18.18 0.36 41.14
CA VAL A 304 -17.21 1.41 40.84
C VAL A 304 -17.19 1.67 39.34
N LYS A 305 -17.15 2.95 38.96
CA LYS A 305 -17.10 3.39 37.57
C LYS A 305 -16.04 4.47 37.38
N VAL A 306 -15.45 4.52 36.19
CA VAL A 306 -14.56 5.59 35.76
C VAL A 306 -15.31 6.66 34.95
N SER A 307 -14.77 7.88 34.94
CA SER A 307 -15.29 9.02 34.18
C SER A 307 -14.14 9.85 33.61
N GLY A 308 -14.41 10.62 32.55
CA GLY A 308 -13.43 11.52 31.95
C GLY A 308 -12.29 10.77 31.24
N GLU A 309 -11.06 11.08 31.66
CA GLU A 309 -9.84 10.45 31.17
C GLU A 309 -9.28 9.51 32.24
N VAL A 310 -8.85 8.33 31.82
CA VAL A 310 -8.29 7.30 32.69
C VAL A 310 -6.86 7.01 32.30
N GLU A 311 -5.96 7.05 33.28
CA GLU A 311 -4.58 6.59 33.11
C GLU A 311 -4.55 5.08 33.24
N ILE A 312 -3.94 4.43 32.25
CA ILE A 312 -3.72 2.99 32.20
C ILE A 312 -2.26 2.73 32.57
N THR A 313 -2.04 2.01 33.66
CA THR A 313 -0.70 1.66 34.17
C THR A 313 -0.30 0.22 33.87
N LYS A 314 -1.27 -0.64 33.51
CA LYS A 314 -1.02 -2.01 33.00
C LYS A 314 -1.98 -2.38 31.90
N ASP A 315 -1.56 -3.23 30.97
CA ASP A 315 -2.36 -3.71 29.84
C ASP A 315 -2.20 -5.22 29.62
N CYS A 316 -3.30 -5.88 29.26
CA CYS A 316 -3.27 -7.30 28.87
C CYS A 316 -4.44 -7.71 27.99
N LEU A 317 -4.32 -8.89 27.41
CA LEU A 317 -5.36 -9.63 26.70
C LEU A 317 -5.81 -10.84 27.52
N ASP A 318 -7.13 -11.00 27.65
CA ASP A 318 -7.70 -12.23 28.21
C ASP A 318 -7.66 -13.40 27.20
N ALA A 319 -8.18 -14.56 27.60
CA ALA A 319 -8.22 -15.75 26.76
C ALA A 319 -9.08 -15.59 25.47
N ASN A 320 -10.02 -14.64 25.45
CA ASN A 320 -10.86 -14.34 24.28
C ASN A 320 -10.27 -13.21 23.40
N GLY A 321 -9.11 -12.66 23.81
CA GLY A 321 -8.47 -11.51 23.19
C GLY A 321 -9.16 -10.18 23.53
N THR A 322 -9.98 -10.11 24.58
CA THR A 322 -10.47 -8.83 25.09
C THR A 322 -9.31 -8.09 25.72
N ARG A 323 -9.18 -6.80 25.42
CA ARG A 323 -8.13 -5.95 25.99
C ARG A 323 -8.59 -5.27 27.27
N TRP A 324 -7.69 -5.23 28.24
CA TRP A 324 -7.93 -4.79 29.60
C TRP A 324 -6.86 -3.79 30.03
N GLY A 325 -7.28 -2.68 30.62
CA GLY A 325 -6.37 -1.69 31.20
C GLY A 325 -6.57 -1.56 32.72
N TYR A 326 -5.49 -1.53 33.49
CA TYR A 326 -5.53 -1.28 34.92
C TYR A 326 -5.49 0.21 35.22
N VAL A 327 -6.41 0.68 36.06
CA VAL A 327 -6.56 2.07 36.47
C VAL A 327 -6.22 2.18 37.95
N GLU A 328 -5.03 2.65 38.25
CA GLU A 328 -4.49 2.66 39.61
C GLU A 328 -5.28 3.56 40.57
N SER A 329 -5.84 4.68 40.07
CA SER A 329 -6.64 5.61 40.89
C SER A 329 -7.94 5.01 41.45
N VAL A 330 -8.44 3.93 40.86
CA VAL A 330 -9.62 3.19 41.33
C VAL A 330 -9.30 1.75 41.72
N GLY A 331 -8.04 1.33 41.61
CA GLY A 331 -7.56 0.01 42.01
C GLY A 331 -8.15 -1.17 41.22
N GLY A 332 -8.47 -1.00 39.93
CA GLY A 332 -9.14 -2.05 39.16
C GLY A 332 -9.01 -1.94 37.64
N TRP A 333 -9.62 -2.90 36.95
CA TRP A 333 -9.51 -3.09 35.50
C TRP A 333 -10.70 -2.55 34.73
N VAL A 334 -10.48 -2.03 33.53
CA VAL A 334 -11.52 -1.60 32.59
C VAL A 334 -11.36 -2.30 31.24
N LYS A 335 -12.47 -2.52 30.53
CA LYS A 335 -12.47 -3.10 29.18
C LYS A 335 -12.26 -2.01 28.13
N ILE A 336 -11.36 -2.24 27.19
CA ILE A 336 -11.04 -1.29 26.12
C ILE A 336 -11.82 -1.66 24.84
N ALA A 337 -12.40 -0.68 24.15
CA ALA A 337 -13.30 -0.91 22.99
C ALA A 337 -12.56 -1.14 21.66
N THR A 338 -11.32 -0.66 21.53
CA THR A 338 -10.55 -0.71 20.29
C THR A 338 -10.10 -2.13 19.95
N PRO A 339 -9.91 -2.45 18.64
CA PRO A 339 -10.03 -3.81 18.16
C PRO A 339 -8.90 -4.69 18.71
N LYS A 340 -9.25 -5.97 18.91
CA LYS A 340 -8.36 -7.06 19.29
C LYS A 340 -7.04 -6.94 18.53
N ALA A 341 -5.92 -6.97 19.25
CA ALA A 341 -4.57 -6.94 18.68
C ALA A 341 -4.28 -8.09 17.67
N GLY A 342 -5.20 -9.05 17.52
CA GLY A 342 -5.07 -10.21 16.65
C GLY A 342 -5.88 -10.21 15.35
N THR A 343 -6.67 -9.16 15.04
CA THR A 343 -7.41 -9.13 13.76
C THR A 343 -6.90 -8.02 12.86
N VAL A 344 -5.71 -8.25 12.28
CA VAL A 344 -5.25 -7.44 11.14
C VAL A 344 -5.21 -8.29 9.89
N ALA A 345 -5.88 -7.76 8.87
CA ALA A 345 -5.99 -8.30 7.53
C ALA A 345 -4.62 -8.54 6.87
N GLY A 346 -4.51 -9.72 6.26
CA GLY A 346 -3.83 -10.00 4.99
C GLY A 346 -2.43 -9.44 4.80
N ASN A 347 -1.44 -10.35 4.84
CA ASN A 347 -0.16 -10.29 4.15
C ASN A 347 0.05 -9.01 3.32
N VAL A 348 0.78 -8.03 3.86
CA VAL A 348 1.62 -7.21 2.99
C VAL A 348 2.50 -8.21 2.27
N ILE A 349 2.27 -8.38 0.96
CA ILE A 349 2.98 -9.36 0.15
C ILE A 349 4.47 -9.18 0.42
N ALA A 350 5.10 -10.27 0.88
CA ALA A 350 6.52 -10.34 1.17
C ALA A 350 7.31 -9.69 0.03
N THR A 351 8.31 -8.88 0.41
CA THR A 351 9.29 -8.31 -0.49
C THR A 351 9.93 -9.39 -1.36
N ALA A 352 10.29 -8.99 -2.59
CA ALA A 352 10.81 -9.83 -3.68
C ALA A 352 11.96 -10.75 -3.29
#